data_AF-A0A3P7J0L8-F1
#
_entry.id   AF-A0A3P7J0L8-F1
#
_cell.length_a   1.000
_cell.length_b   1.000
_cell.length_c   1.000
_cell.angle_alpha   90.00
_cell.angle_beta   90.00
_cell.angle_gamma   90.00
#
_symmetry.space_group_name_H-M   'P 1'
#
loop_
_entity.id
_entity.type
_entity.pdbx_description
1 polymer ?
#
loop_
_entity_poly.entity_id
_entity_poly.type
_entity_poly.pdbx_seq_one_letter_code
_entity_poly.pdbx_strand_id
1 'polypeptide(L)'
;MSLSGSFSLAEAHSWLSLIVPGVPSKPPSTDTVTVNYQSTSPAGTQLQTIYSKGMISFRSDSVSTIAVIREIISEETTNRQIKVQISCGGRVADFLTKRLSLYDEHYVKCMHVSRLTAQKDILDLNDASIDHCLKRMHPRMTHLLNLEKRKLMAAALKLKYTRFQELEANCSDTSFLSEQNKKILENYDQIFQDAEKDSMEETNICGIYESLLLNRARLNGQNARGKIDALRNLLLNDYSLEN
;
A
#
# COMPACT_ATOMS: atom_id res chain seq x y z
N MET A 1 11.47 -12.98 4.93
CA MET A 1 12.44 -13.47 3.93
C MET A 1 13.79 -13.59 4.60
N SER A 2 14.46 -14.72 4.47
CA SER A 2 15.83 -14.95 4.96
C SER A 2 16.78 -15.23 3.80
N LEU A 3 18.01 -14.78 3.94
CA LEU A 3 19.07 -14.91 2.96
C LEU A 3 20.31 -15.39 3.70
N SER A 4 20.90 -16.47 3.23
CA SER A 4 22.11 -17.07 3.80
C SER A 4 23.15 -17.27 2.72
N GLY A 5 24.40 -16.91 2.96
CA GLY A 5 25.45 -17.06 1.95
C GLY A 5 26.82 -16.63 2.44
N SER A 6 27.79 -16.61 1.52
CA SER A 6 29.17 -16.26 1.81
C SER A 6 29.43 -14.75 1.65
N PHE A 7 28.68 -13.91 2.36
CA PHE A 7 28.85 -12.46 2.35
C PHE A 7 29.25 -11.93 3.74
N SER A 8 30.01 -10.86 3.74
CA SER A 8 30.48 -10.12 4.91
C SER A 8 29.39 -9.21 5.48
N LEU A 9 29.57 -8.78 6.74
CA LEU A 9 28.68 -7.80 7.37
C LEU A 9 28.63 -6.48 6.58
N ALA A 10 29.75 -6.06 5.98
CA ALA A 10 29.84 -4.84 5.19
C ALA A 10 29.02 -4.92 3.89
N GLU A 11 28.99 -6.09 3.23
CA GLU A 11 28.16 -6.30 2.04
C GLU A 11 26.67 -6.30 2.38
N ALA A 12 26.27 -6.98 3.47
CA ALA A 12 24.90 -6.95 3.96
C ALA A 12 24.44 -5.52 4.28
N HIS A 13 25.32 -4.73 4.88
CA HIS A 13 25.08 -3.32 5.20
C HIS A 13 24.99 -2.45 3.93
N SER A 14 25.84 -2.70 2.93
CA SER A 14 25.78 -2.03 1.63
C SER A 14 24.44 -2.30 0.93
N TRP A 15 23.93 -3.54 0.97
CA TRP A 15 22.62 -3.86 0.40
C TRP A 15 21.49 -3.14 1.15
N LEU A 16 21.55 -3.08 2.48
CA LEU A 16 20.58 -2.32 3.27
C LEU A 16 20.58 -0.83 2.92
N SER A 17 21.77 -0.25 2.68
CA SER A 17 21.92 1.15 2.25
C SER A 17 21.38 1.42 0.84
N LEU A 18 21.28 0.40 -0.03
CA LEU A 18 20.63 0.53 -1.34
C LEU A 18 19.10 0.53 -1.22
N ILE A 19 18.57 -0.21 -0.24
CA ILE A 19 17.13 -0.40 -0.05
C ILE A 19 16.52 0.78 0.74
N VAL A 20 17.19 1.24 1.79
CA VAL A 20 16.66 2.26 2.71
C VAL A 20 17.58 3.47 2.75
N PRO A 21 17.07 4.69 2.49
CA PRO A 21 17.85 5.91 2.64
C PRO A 21 18.06 6.25 4.12
N GLY A 22 19.22 6.82 4.47
CA GLY A 22 19.53 7.22 5.85
C GLY A 22 20.17 6.14 6.73
N VAL A 23 20.58 5.02 6.13
CA VAL A 23 21.48 4.05 6.77
C VAL A 23 22.85 4.72 6.96
N PRO A 24 23.50 4.62 8.14
CA PRO A 24 24.83 5.17 8.34
C PRO A 24 25.82 4.56 7.34
N SER A 25 26.83 5.31 6.90
CA SER A 25 27.78 4.85 5.87
C SER A 25 28.73 3.75 6.33
N LYS A 26 28.81 3.49 7.65
CA LYS A 26 29.65 2.44 8.24
C LYS A 26 28.79 1.47 9.05
N PRO A 27 29.03 0.15 8.91
CA PRO A 27 28.35 -0.83 9.73
C PRO A 27 28.71 -0.62 11.21
N PRO A 28 27.77 -0.81 12.14
CA PRO A 28 28.06 -0.85 13.57
C PRO A 28 29.13 -1.91 13.87
N SER A 29 29.94 -1.70 14.91
CA SER A 29 30.95 -2.66 15.36
C SER A 29 30.36 -3.89 16.09
N THR A 30 29.13 -4.27 15.76
CA THR A 30 28.35 -5.32 16.42
C THR A 30 28.19 -6.51 15.47
N ASP A 31 28.33 -7.74 15.98
CA ASP A 31 28.24 -8.97 15.17
C ASP A 31 26.85 -9.20 14.56
N THR A 32 25.80 -8.74 15.24
CA THR A 32 24.41 -8.80 14.79
C THR A 32 23.78 -7.43 14.92
N VAL A 33 23.17 -6.93 13.84
CA VAL A 33 22.50 -5.64 13.83
C VAL A 33 21.02 -5.84 13.54
N THR A 34 20.17 -5.26 14.38
CA THR A 34 18.72 -5.22 14.18
C THR A 34 18.29 -3.78 13.98
N VAL A 35 17.64 -3.50 12.86
CA VAL A 35 17.12 -2.16 12.54
C VAL A 35 15.66 -2.27 12.17
N ASN A 36 14.85 -1.39 12.73
CA ASN A 36 13.42 -1.29 12.41
C ASN A 36 13.19 0.03 11.68
N TYR A 37 12.46 -0.06 10.58
CA TYR A 37 12.07 1.04 9.71
C TYR A 37 10.56 1.10 9.62
N GLN A 38 10.03 2.30 9.44
CA GLN A 38 8.63 2.54 9.14
C GLN A 38 8.53 3.37 7.87
N SER A 39 7.62 2.99 6.98
CA SER A 39 7.28 3.75 5.78
C SER A 39 6.54 5.05 6.15
N THR A 40 6.85 6.13 5.44
CA THR A 40 6.07 7.38 5.53
C THR A 40 4.77 7.34 4.73
N SER A 41 4.49 6.22 4.03
CA SER A 41 3.19 6.05 3.40
C SER A 41 2.08 6.13 4.45
N PRO A 42 0.88 6.60 4.09
CA PRO A 42 -0.26 6.63 5.01
C PRO A 42 -0.65 5.23 5.52
N ALA A 43 -0.18 4.17 4.87
CA ALA A 43 -0.31 2.78 5.32
C ALA A 43 0.66 2.41 6.46
N GLY A 44 1.64 3.24 6.82
CA GLY A 44 2.49 3.08 8.01
C GLY A 44 3.18 1.72 8.12
N THR A 45 3.54 1.11 6.99
CA THR A 45 4.11 -0.25 6.92
C THR A 45 5.45 -0.32 7.62
N GLN A 46 5.76 -1.47 8.23
CA GLN A 46 6.98 -1.67 9.00
C GLN A 46 7.91 -2.66 8.31
N LEU A 47 9.22 -2.39 8.40
CA LEU A 47 10.28 -3.25 7.91
C LEU A 47 11.33 -3.44 9.02
N GLN A 48 11.46 -4.68 9.50
CA GLN A 48 12.52 -5.09 10.39
C GLN A 48 13.58 -5.84 9.60
N THR A 49 14.82 -5.39 9.71
CA THR A 49 15.99 -6.03 9.12
C THR A 49 16.93 -6.49 10.22
N ILE A 50 17.26 -7.77 10.20
CA ILE A 50 18.24 -8.38 11.10
C ILE A 50 19.36 -8.93 10.22
N TYR A 51 20.58 -8.43 10.37
CA TYR A 51 21.72 -8.90 9.58
C TYR A 51 22.93 -9.19 10.44
N SER A 52 23.65 -10.23 10.05
CA SER A 52 24.88 -10.72 10.65
C SER A 52 25.81 -11.23 9.54
N LYS A 53 27.03 -11.63 9.91
CA LYS A 53 27.95 -12.25 8.94
C LYS A 53 27.29 -13.48 8.31
N GLY A 54 27.17 -13.48 6.98
CA GLY A 54 26.61 -14.58 6.18
C GLY A 54 25.09 -14.81 6.30
N MET A 55 24.35 -13.98 7.04
CA MET A 55 22.90 -14.11 7.17
C MET A 55 22.20 -12.75 7.26
N ILE A 56 21.11 -12.59 6.50
CA ILE A 56 20.23 -11.43 6.60
C ILE A 56 18.76 -11.86 6.53
N SER A 57 17.94 -11.29 7.40
CA SER A 57 16.51 -11.55 7.49
C SER A 57 15.76 -10.23 7.38
N PHE A 58 14.84 -10.17 6.44
CA PHE A 58 13.91 -9.06 6.24
C PHE A 58 12.51 -9.50 6.62
N ARG A 59 11.85 -8.70 7.45
CA ARG A 59 10.47 -8.92 7.91
C ARG A 59 9.66 -7.66 7.66
N SER A 60 8.57 -7.77 6.93
CA SER A 60 7.67 -6.65 6.66
C SER A 60 6.23 -7.11 6.57
N ASP A 61 5.30 -6.22 6.89
CA ASP A 61 3.86 -6.37 6.67
C ASP A 61 3.45 -6.19 5.20
N SER A 62 4.33 -5.65 4.36
CA SER A 62 4.08 -5.42 2.95
C SER A 62 4.78 -6.48 2.08
N VAL A 63 3.98 -7.33 1.41
CA VAL A 63 4.48 -8.31 0.43
C VAL A 63 5.19 -7.61 -0.72
N SER A 64 4.69 -6.44 -1.15
CA SER A 64 5.32 -5.62 -2.19
C SER A 64 6.73 -5.18 -1.78
N THR A 65 6.91 -4.78 -0.52
CA THR A 65 8.22 -4.39 0.02
C THR A 65 9.20 -5.57 0.01
N ILE A 66 8.75 -6.76 0.42
CA ILE A 66 9.60 -7.97 0.37
C ILE A 66 9.97 -8.35 -1.07
N ALA A 67 9.05 -8.21 -2.03
CA ALA A 67 9.32 -8.52 -3.44
C ALA A 67 10.39 -7.61 -4.05
N VAL A 68 10.26 -6.29 -3.82
CA VAL A 68 11.24 -5.29 -4.28
C VAL A 68 12.62 -5.53 -3.66
N ILE A 69 12.67 -5.79 -2.34
CA ILE A 69 13.93 -6.09 -1.65
C ILE A 69 14.60 -7.32 -2.25
N ARG A 70 13.83 -8.37 -2.56
CA ARG A 70 14.38 -9.58 -3.18
C ARG A 70 14.98 -9.26 -4.55
N GLU A 71 14.31 -8.46 -5.36
CA GLU A 71 14.75 -8.10 -6.71
C GLU A 71 16.08 -7.33 -6.67
N ILE A 72 16.17 -6.28 -5.85
CA ILE A 72 17.40 -5.50 -5.66
C ILE A 72 18.56 -6.39 -5.19
N ILE A 73 18.31 -7.26 -4.21
CA ILE A 73 19.35 -8.17 -3.72
C ILE A 73 19.73 -9.21 -4.78
N SER A 74 18.78 -9.72 -5.55
CA SER A 74 19.05 -10.71 -6.61
C SER A 74 19.87 -10.09 -7.74
N GLU A 75 19.59 -8.85 -8.12
CA GLU A 75 20.37 -8.10 -9.09
C GLU A 75 21.80 -7.84 -8.57
N GLU A 76 21.92 -7.36 -7.34
CA GLU A 76 23.21 -7.00 -6.75
C GLU A 76 24.10 -8.23 -6.50
N THR A 77 23.50 -9.37 -6.17
CA THR A 77 24.22 -10.63 -5.97
C THR A 77 24.66 -11.26 -7.29
N THR A 78 23.91 -11.04 -8.38
CA THR A 78 24.31 -11.40 -9.74
C THR A 78 25.48 -10.52 -10.21
N ASN A 79 25.39 -9.20 -9.99
CA ASN A 79 26.45 -8.25 -10.34
C ASN A 79 27.78 -8.54 -9.63
N ARG A 80 27.73 -8.94 -8.35
CA ARG A 80 28.92 -9.24 -7.54
C ARG A 80 29.36 -10.70 -7.56
N GLN A 81 28.65 -11.58 -8.29
CA GLN A 81 28.85 -13.04 -8.32
C GLN A 81 28.90 -13.70 -6.94
N ILE A 82 28.10 -13.22 -6.00
CA ILE A 82 28.05 -13.75 -4.63
C ILE A 82 27.03 -14.90 -4.59
N LYS A 83 27.46 -16.09 -4.15
CA LYS A 83 26.54 -17.22 -3.96
C LYS A 83 25.69 -17.02 -2.70
N VAL A 84 24.40 -16.84 -2.91
CA VAL A 84 23.42 -16.67 -1.82
C VAL A 84 22.24 -17.60 -2.01
N GLN A 85 21.83 -18.22 -0.91
CA GLN A 85 20.61 -18.98 -0.81
C GLN A 85 19.51 -18.09 -0.23
N ILE A 86 18.52 -17.79 -1.07
CA ILE A 86 17.35 -17.00 -0.66
C ILE A 86 16.28 -17.99 -0.19
N SER A 87 16.01 -18.00 1.11
CA SER A 87 14.89 -18.72 1.70
C SER A 87 13.75 -17.73 1.94
N CYS A 88 12.83 -17.63 0.98
CA CYS A 88 11.56 -16.96 1.21
C CYS A 88 10.54 -18.01 1.65
N GLY A 89 9.87 -17.78 2.79
CA GLY A 89 8.70 -18.57 3.17
C GLY A 89 7.59 -18.33 2.15
N GLY A 90 7.54 -19.19 1.13
CA GLY A 90 6.58 -19.12 0.03
C GLY A 90 7.22 -18.80 -1.33
N ARG A 91 6.79 -19.55 -2.36
CA ARG A 91 7.18 -19.47 -3.79
C ARG A 91 6.70 -18.17 -4.48
N VAL A 92 6.78 -17.03 -3.78
CA VAL A 92 6.13 -15.76 -4.16
C VAL A 92 6.94 -14.96 -5.16
N ALA A 93 8.26 -15.09 -5.19
CA ALA A 93 9.09 -14.03 -5.75
C ALA A 93 9.89 -14.39 -7.03
N ASP A 94 9.59 -15.52 -7.69
CA ASP A 94 10.14 -15.80 -9.04
C ASP A 94 9.20 -15.27 -10.15
N PHE A 95 7.93 -14.98 -9.81
CA PHE A 95 6.90 -14.61 -10.77
C PHE A 95 6.60 -13.10 -10.83
N LEU A 96 7.05 -12.32 -9.83
CA LEU A 96 6.84 -10.86 -9.76
C LEU A 96 7.94 -10.05 -10.46
N THR A 97 9.16 -10.60 -10.55
CA THR A 97 10.37 -9.95 -11.11
C THR A 97 10.22 -9.58 -12.59
N LYS A 98 9.29 -10.19 -13.33
CA LYS A 98 9.09 -9.88 -14.76
C LYS A 98 8.03 -8.81 -15.04
N ARG A 99 7.30 -8.33 -14.03
CA ARG A 99 6.19 -7.37 -14.20
C ARG A 99 6.30 -6.08 -13.40
N LEU A 100 7.22 -5.98 -12.44
CA LEU A 100 7.41 -4.77 -11.62
C LEU A 100 8.30 -3.70 -12.28
N SER A 101 8.97 -4.00 -13.41
CA SER A 101 9.74 -3.02 -14.20
C SER A 101 8.89 -1.90 -14.83
N LEU A 102 7.58 -1.87 -14.58
CA LEU A 102 6.64 -0.86 -15.07
C LEU A 102 6.05 0.01 -13.95
N TYR A 103 6.30 -0.32 -12.67
CA TYR A 103 5.87 0.50 -11.53
C TYR A 103 7.07 1.26 -10.94
N ASP A 104 7.37 2.36 -11.62
CA ASP A 104 7.93 3.63 -11.14
C ASP A 104 9.10 3.63 -10.12
N GLU A 105 10.21 4.23 -10.54
CA GLU A 105 11.36 4.67 -9.72
C GLU A 105 10.96 5.46 -8.46
N HIS A 106 9.74 6.02 -8.45
CA HIS A 106 9.22 6.83 -7.34
C HIS A 106 8.90 6.05 -6.06
N TYR A 107 8.51 4.76 -6.14
CA TYR A 107 8.16 4.00 -4.93
C TYR A 107 9.37 3.73 -4.02
N VAL A 108 10.58 3.71 -4.59
CA VAL A 108 11.83 3.44 -3.86
C VAL A 108 12.25 4.66 -3.01
N LYS A 109 11.85 5.89 -3.39
CA LYS A 109 12.22 7.14 -2.69
C LYS A 109 11.35 7.48 -1.47
N CYS A 110 10.21 6.80 -1.27
CA CYS A 110 9.24 7.13 -0.23
C CYS A 110 9.51 6.49 1.15
N MET A 111 10.72 5.96 1.41
CA MET A 111 11.10 5.54 2.76
C MET A 111 11.84 6.66 3.49
N HIS A 112 11.15 7.67 4.02
CA HIS A 112 11.76 8.58 4.98
C HIS A 112 11.71 7.97 6.40
N VAL A 113 12.87 7.84 7.05
CA VAL A 113 13.01 7.04 8.28
C VAL A 113 12.51 7.81 9.50
N SER A 114 11.50 7.27 10.18
CA SER A 114 11.27 7.52 11.61
C SER A 114 11.82 6.33 12.40
N ARG A 115 12.80 6.54 13.28
CA ARG A 115 13.31 5.49 14.18
C ARG A 115 12.23 5.14 15.20
N LEU A 116 11.60 3.97 15.06
CA LEU A 116 10.76 3.41 16.10
C LEU A 116 11.55 2.40 16.93
N THR A 117 11.89 2.80 18.16
CA THR A 117 12.27 1.87 19.22
C THR A 117 11.01 1.21 19.75
N ALA A 118 11.00 -0.13 19.71
CA ALA A 118 10.01 -1.04 20.29
C ALA A 118 8.69 -1.23 19.52
N GLN A 119 8.64 -2.29 18.70
CA GLN A 119 7.51 -3.24 18.69
C GLN A 119 7.98 -4.57 18.09
N LYS A 120 7.84 -5.67 18.85
CA LYS A 120 8.48 -6.97 18.59
C LYS A 120 7.52 -8.03 18.03
N ASP A 121 6.24 -7.71 17.82
CA ASP A 121 5.26 -8.75 17.52
C ASP A 121 5.01 -8.92 16.02
N ILE A 122 5.79 -9.85 15.47
CA ILE A 122 5.34 -10.99 14.63
C ILE A 122 4.47 -10.66 13.40
N LEU A 123 5.10 -10.64 12.22
CA LEU A 123 4.43 -10.82 10.91
C LEU A 123 5.05 -12.02 10.19
N ASP A 124 4.44 -13.18 10.38
CA ASP A 124 4.52 -14.31 9.46
C ASP A 124 3.27 -14.25 8.59
N LEU A 125 3.43 -14.24 7.25
CA LEU A 125 2.31 -14.19 6.31
C LEU A 125 1.38 -15.40 6.51
N ASN A 126 0.28 -15.19 7.21
CA ASN A 126 -0.77 -16.18 7.50
C ASN A 126 -2.16 -15.56 7.26
N ASP A 127 -3.23 -16.36 7.28
CA ASP A 127 -4.60 -15.87 7.07
C ASP A 127 -4.99 -14.75 8.05
N ALA A 128 -4.47 -14.76 9.28
CA ALA A 128 -4.71 -13.71 10.27
C ALA A 128 -4.05 -12.37 9.90
N SER A 129 -2.92 -12.39 9.20
CA SER A 129 -2.24 -11.19 8.71
C SER A 129 -3.03 -10.51 7.59
N ILE A 130 -3.72 -11.29 6.76
CA ILE A 130 -4.57 -10.77 5.68
C ILE A 130 -5.80 -10.07 6.27
N ASP A 131 -6.46 -10.70 7.24
CA ASP A 131 -7.57 -10.09 7.98
C ASP A 131 -7.17 -8.77 8.65
N HIS A 132 -5.98 -8.74 9.28
CA HIS A 132 -5.45 -7.53 9.87
C HIS A 132 -5.22 -6.41 8.82
N CYS A 133 -4.63 -6.75 7.66
CA CYS A 133 -4.44 -5.78 6.57
C CYS A 133 -5.77 -5.24 6.04
N LEU A 134 -6.78 -6.09 5.87
CA LEU A 134 -8.13 -5.66 5.44
C LEU A 134 -8.77 -4.71 6.44
N LYS A 135 -8.71 -5.02 7.75
CA LYS A 135 -9.20 -4.16 8.83
C LYS A 135 -8.49 -2.81 8.86
N ARG A 136 -7.19 -2.77 8.58
CA ARG A 136 -6.43 -1.51 8.50
C ARG A 136 -6.78 -0.67 7.27
N MET A 137 -7.06 -1.30 6.14
CA MET A 137 -7.45 -0.60 4.91
C MET A 137 -8.91 -0.15 4.91
N HIS A 138 -9.76 -0.80 5.70
CA HIS A 138 -11.20 -0.57 5.72
C HIS A 138 -11.62 0.88 5.99
N PRO A 139 -11.07 1.61 6.98
CA PRO A 139 -11.42 3.01 7.22
C PRO A 139 -11.13 3.90 6.01
N ARG A 140 -10.01 3.64 5.32
CA ARG A 140 -9.60 4.39 4.13
C ARG A 140 -10.52 4.11 2.95
N MET A 141 -10.85 2.85 2.69
CA MET A 141 -11.79 2.47 1.63
C MET A 141 -13.18 3.08 1.86
N THR A 142 -13.68 2.98 3.09
CA THR A 142 -14.98 3.54 3.49
C THR A 142 -15.01 5.06 3.34
N HIS A 143 -13.92 5.75 3.70
CA HIS A 143 -13.82 7.19 3.50
C HIS A 143 -13.92 7.56 2.02
N LEU A 144 -13.13 6.91 1.16
CA LEU A 144 -13.10 7.18 -0.28
C LEU A 144 -14.47 6.91 -0.95
N LEU A 145 -15.13 5.80 -0.62
CA LEU A 145 -16.47 5.49 -1.14
C LEU A 145 -17.53 6.50 -0.70
N ASN A 146 -17.49 6.92 0.57
CA ASN A 146 -18.40 7.96 1.07
C ASN A 146 -18.15 9.30 0.40
N LEU A 147 -16.91 9.61 0.10
CA LEU A 147 -16.52 10.84 -0.57
C LEU A 147 -17.05 10.86 -2.01
N GLU A 148 -16.87 9.77 -2.76
CA GLU A 148 -17.42 9.63 -4.12
C GLU A 148 -18.95 9.70 -4.13
N LYS A 149 -19.62 9.07 -3.15
CA LYS A 149 -21.07 9.16 -2.98
C LYS A 149 -21.53 10.60 -2.71
N ARG A 150 -20.81 11.34 -1.87
CA ARG A 150 -21.11 12.76 -1.59
C ARG A 150 -20.93 13.63 -2.82
N LYS A 151 -19.87 13.39 -3.61
CA LYS A 151 -19.62 14.09 -4.87
C LYS A 151 -20.75 13.88 -5.88
N LEU A 152 -21.19 12.63 -6.08
CA LEU A 152 -22.31 12.30 -6.97
C LEU A 152 -23.63 12.96 -6.51
N MET A 153 -23.91 12.92 -5.20
CA MET A 153 -25.10 13.57 -4.64
C MET A 153 -25.06 15.09 -4.81
N ALA A 154 -23.90 15.70 -4.55
CA ALA A 154 -23.69 17.13 -4.72
C ALA A 154 -23.86 17.56 -6.19
N ALA A 155 -23.32 16.78 -7.14
CA ALA A 155 -23.49 17.00 -8.57
C ALA A 155 -24.97 16.93 -9.01
N ALA A 156 -25.69 15.89 -8.56
CA ALA A 156 -27.11 15.73 -8.86
C ALA A 156 -27.97 16.88 -8.29
N LEU A 157 -27.67 17.31 -7.05
CA LEU A 157 -28.36 18.43 -6.41
C LEU A 157 -28.07 19.76 -7.11
N LYS A 158 -26.81 20.02 -7.48
CA LYS A 158 -26.42 21.24 -8.22
C LYS A 158 -27.13 21.30 -9.57
N LEU A 159 -27.12 20.20 -10.33
CA LEU A 159 -27.84 20.10 -11.60
C LEU A 159 -29.34 20.37 -11.43
N LYS A 160 -29.97 19.74 -10.43
CA LYS A 160 -31.40 19.93 -10.13
C LYS A 160 -31.71 21.37 -9.75
N TYR A 161 -30.87 22.00 -8.93
CA TYR A 161 -31.02 23.38 -8.50
C TYR A 161 -30.88 24.36 -9.68
N THR A 162 -29.83 24.22 -10.50
CA THR A 162 -29.64 25.05 -11.70
C THR A 162 -30.82 24.94 -12.66
N ARG A 163 -31.31 23.71 -12.90
CA ARG A 163 -32.47 23.49 -13.77
C ARG A 163 -33.76 24.11 -13.22
N PHE A 164 -33.94 24.11 -11.90
CA PHE A 164 -35.08 24.76 -11.27
C PHE A 164 -35.00 26.29 -11.40
N GLN A 165 -33.81 26.86 -11.21
CA GLN A 165 -33.55 28.29 -11.35
C GLN A 165 -33.82 28.83 -12.76
N GLU A 166 -33.51 28.03 -13.79
CA GLU A 166 -33.81 28.34 -15.19
C GLU A 166 -35.32 28.34 -15.49
N LEU A 167 -36.10 27.49 -14.83
CA LEU A 167 -37.54 27.34 -15.07
C LEU A 167 -38.39 28.35 -14.29
N GLU A 168 -38.00 28.73 -13.07
CA GLU A 168 -38.78 29.62 -12.19
C GLU A 168 -38.28 31.07 -12.12
N ALA A 169 -37.78 31.62 -13.24
CA ALA A 169 -37.47 33.04 -13.38
C ALA A 169 -36.61 33.64 -12.24
N ASN A 170 -35.49 32.98 -11.90
CA ASN A 170 -34.51 33.51 -10.94
C ASN A 170 -35.06 33.70 -9.50
N CYS A 171 -36.03 32.91 -9.07
CA CYS A 171 -36.43 32.90 -7.66
C CYS A 171 -35.32 32.27 -6.80
N SER A 172 -34.80 33.00 -5.81
CA SER A 172 -33.78 32.53 -4.86
C SER A 172 -34.36 31.65 -3.74
N ASP A 173 -35.57 31.14 -3.91
CA ASP A 173 -36.25 30.40 -2.86
C ASP A 173 -35.68 28.98 -2.72
N THR A 174 -35.03 28.74 -1.58
CA THR A 174 -34.46 27.43 -1.22
C THR A 174 -35.38 26.66 -0.28
N SER A 175 -36.62 27.13 -0.03
CA SER A 175 -37.57 26.50 0.92
C SER A 175 -37.89 25.03 0.61
N PHE A 176 -37.78 24.62 -0.67
CA PHE A 176 -38.02 23.25 -1.13
C PHE A 176 -36.90 22.26 -0.79
N LEU A 177 -35.71 22.73 -0.40
CA LEU A 177 -34.57 21.89 -0.04
C LEU A 177 -34.56 21.60 1.46
N SER A 178 -34.34 20.33 1.82
CA SER A 178 -34.03 19.96 3.20
C SER A 178 -32.74 20.62 3.67
N GLU A 179 -32.62 20.85 4.98
CA GLU A 179 -31.44 21.49 5.56
C GLU A 179 -30.13 20.71 5.29
N GLN A 180 -30.22 19.38 5.15
CA GLN A 180 -29.10 18.54 4.72
C GLN A 180 -28.68 18.83 3.28
N ASN A 181 -29.62 19.00 2.35
CA ASN A 181 -29.31 19.27 0.96
C ASN A 181 -28.75 20.69 0.77
N LYS A 182 -29.21 21.66 1.57
CA LYS A 182 -28.64 23.02 1.57
C LYS A 182 -27.16 22.99 1.99
N LYS A 183 -26.84 22.28 3.07
CA LYS A 183 -25.45 22.11 3.53
C LYS A 183 -24.57 21.40 2.50
N ILE A 184 -25.11 20.47 1.72
CA ILE A 184 -24.36 19.82 0.63
C ILE A 184 -24.10 20.80 -0.52
N LEU A 185 -25.07 21.66 -0.87
CA LEU A 185 -24.92 22.67 -1.90
C LEU A 185 -23.90 23.75 -1.51
N GLU A 186 -23.95 24.22 -0.26
CA GLU A 186 -23.01 25.22 0.29
C GLU A 186 -21.58 24.69 0.31
N ASN A 187 -21.39 23.41 0.67
CA ASN A 187 -20.08 22.77 0.70
C ASN A 187 -19.69 22.12 -0.64
N TYR A 188 -20.41 22.38 -1.73
CA TYR A 188 -20.20 21.71 -3.02
C TYR A 188 -18.74 21.82 -3.49
N ASP A 189 -18.18 23.03 -3.50
CA ASP A 189 -16.83 23.27 -4.03
C ASP A 189 -15.76 22.62 -3.15
N GLN A 190 -15.94 22.62 -1.83
CA GLN A 190 -15.05 21.92 -0.90
C GLN A 190 -15.11 20.41 -1.09
N ILE A 191 -16.31 19.83 -1.23
CA ILE A 191 -16.50 18.38 -1.49
C ILE A 191 -15.81 17.99 -2.80
N PHE A 192 -15.89 18.82 -3.83
CA PHE A 192 -15.24 18.55 -5.12
C PHE A 192 -13.72 18.65 -5.03
N GLN A 193 -13.20 19.67 -4.35
CA GLN A 193 -11.75 19.81 -4.12
C GLN A 193 -11.19 18.66 -3.29
N ASP A 194 -11.89 18.25 -2.23
CA ASP A 194 -11.50 17.11 -1.41
C ASP A 194 -11.52 15.80 -2.23
N ALA A 195 -12.47 15.65 -3.16
CA ALA A 195 -12.56 14.48 -4.05
C ALA A 195 -11.49 14.44 -5.13
N GLU A 196 -11.10 15.60 -5.62
CA GLU A 196 -10.06 15.73 -6.64
C GLU A 196 -8.67 15.51 -6.02
N LYS A 197 -8.45 15.99 -4.81
CA LYS A 197 -7.20 15.80 -4.06
C LYS A 197 -7.03 14.38 -3.49
N ASP A 198 -8.13 13.70 -3.19
CA ASP A 198 -8.11 12.42 -2.48
C ASP A 198 -8.96 11.37 -3.21
N SER A 199 -8.58 11.12 -4.47
CA SER A 199 -9.28 10.21 -5.37
C SER A 199 -8.91 8.73 -5.16
N MET A 200 -9.86 7.83 -5.45
CA MET A 200 -9.59 6.38 -5.46
C MET A 200 -8.54 5.98 -6.50
N GLU A 201 -8.47 6.71 -7.61
CA GLU A 201 -7.54 6.48 -8.71
C GLU A 201 -6.11 6.84 -8.29
N GLU A 202 -5.94 7.99 -7.63
CA GLU A 202 -4.64 8.43 -7.12
C GLU A 202 -4.14 7.57 -5.95
N THR A 203 -5.05 7.12 -5.07
CA THR A 203 -4.66 6.27 -3.94
C THR A 203 -4.32 4.83 -4.38
N ASN A 204 -4.72 4.41 -5.60
CA ASN A 204 -4.59 3.03 -6.12
C ASN A 204 -5.05 1.96 -5.11
N ILE A 205 -6.05 2.28 -4.29
CA ILE A 205 -6.47 1.43 -3.17
C ILE A 205 -6.99 0.07 -3.69
N CYS A 206 -7.68 0.08 -4.83
CA CYS A 206 -8.14 -1.14 -5.51
C CYS A 206 -6.97 -2.04 -5.93
N GLY A 207 -5.87 -1.47 -6.43
CA GLY A 207 -4.67 -2.22 -6.77
C GLY A 207 -4.02 -2.91 -5.56
N ILE A 208 -4.16 -2.31 -4.37
CA ILE A 208 -3.69 -2.93 -3.11
C ILE A 208 -4.59 -4.12 -2.73
N TYR A 209 -5.92 -3.99 -2.84
CA TYR A 209 -6.85 -5.10 -2.61
C TYR A 209 -6.64 -6.25 -3.63
N GLU A 210 -6.43 -5.93 -4.90
CA GLU A 210 -6.11 -6.91 -5.94
C GLU A 210 -4.80 -7.66 -5.64
N SER A 211 -3.79 -6.92 -5.18
CA SER A 211 -2.51 -7.50 -4.78
C SER A 211 -2.69 -8.44 -3.59
N LEU A 212 -3.46 -8.05 -2.58
CA LEU A 212 -3.82 -8.89 -1.42
C LEU A 212 -4.53 -10.18 -1.86
N LEU A 213 -5.52 -10.09 -2.75
CA LEU A 213 -6.23 -11.26 -3.29
C LEU A 213 -5.28 -12.22 -4.01
N LEU A 214 -4.42 -11.69 -4.89
CA LEU A 214 -3.46 -12.49 -5.63
C LEU A 214 -2.43 -13.15 -4.70
N ASN A 215 -1.98 -12.43 -3.69
CA ASN A 215 -1.05 -12.95 -2.69
C ASN A 215 -1.68 -14.07 -1.86
N ARG A 216 -2.93 -13.91 -1.40
CA ARG A 216 -3.68 -14.97 -0.69
C ARG A 216 -3.82 -16.24 -1.53
N ALA A 217 -4.24 -16.08 -2.79
CA ALA A 217 -4.40 -17.20 -3.71
C ALA A 217 -3.07 -17.93 -3.90
N ARG A 218 -1.97 -17.19 -4.05
CA ARG A 218 -0.62 -17.76 -4.19
C ARG A 218 -0.13 -18.49 -2.95
N LEU A 219 -0.45 -18.01 -1.75
CA LEU A 219 -0.15 -18.73 -0.50
C LEU A 219 -0.81 -20.12 -0.48
N ASN A 220 -2.03 -20.22 -1.02
CA ASN A 220 -2.78 -21.46 -1.13
C ASN A 220 -2.47 -22.27 -2.40
N GLY A 221 -1.47 -21.87 -3.20
CA GLY A 221 -1.10 -22.55 -4.45
C GLY A 221 -2.12 -22.40 -5.59
N GLN A 222 -3.02 -21.42 -5.51
CA GLN A 222 -4.09 -21.15 -6.48
C GLN A 222 -3.81 -19.89 -7.30
N ASN A 223 -4.47 -19.79 -8.45
CA ASN A 223 -4.48 -18.58 -9.28
C ASN A 223 -5.84 -17.87 -9.17
N ALA A 224 -5.86 -16.60 -8.75
CA ALA A 224 -7.07 -15.80 -8.63
C ALA A 224 -7.17 -14.69 -9.68
N ARG A 225 -6.37 -14.72 -10.76
CA ARG A 225 -6.37 -13.66 -11.77
C ARG A 225 -7.74 -13.45 -12.44
N GLY A 226 -8.49 -14.53 -12.66
CA GLY A 226 -9.85 -14.46 -13.20
C GLY A 226 -10.89 -13.87 -12.23
N LYS A 227 -10.52 -13.60 -10.97
CA LYS A 227 -11.40 -13.02 -9.94
C LYS A 227 -11.15 -11.53 -9.72
N ILE A 228 -10.18 -10.93 -10.41
CA ILE A 228 -9.81 -9.51 -10.24
C ILE A 228 -10.99 -8.59 -10.61
N ASP A 229 -11.62 -8.83 -11.76
CA ASP A 229 -12.72 -7.98 -12.21
C ASP A 229 -13.98 -8.15 -11.33
N ALA A 230 -14.20 -9.37 -10.81
CA ALA A 230 -15.24 -9.62 -9.82
C ALA A 230 -14.97 -8.87 -8.50
N LEU A 231 -13.71 -8.87 -8.04
CA LEU A 231 -13.31 -8.10 -6.87
C LEU A 231 -13.51 -6.60 -7.08
N ARG A 232 -13.08 -6.05 -8.22
CA ARG A 232 -13.28 -4.61 -8.52
C ARG A 232 -14.76 -4.22 -8.47
N ASN A 233 -15.62 -5.04 -9.08
CA ASN A 233 -17.06 -4.79 -9.04
C ASN A 233 -17.60 -4.82 -7.61
N LEU A 234 -17.14 -5.75 -6.77
CA LEU A 234 -17.52 -5.82 -5.36
C LEU A 234 -17.04 -4.59 -4.59
N LEU A 235 -15.78 -4.15 -4.78
CA LEU A 235 -15.22 -2.99 -4.08
C LEU A 235 -15.91 -1.67 -4.42
N LEU A 236 -16.38 -1.52 -5.67
CA LEU A 236 -16.99 -0.27 -6.13
C LEU A 236 -18.50 -0.21 -5.86
N ASN A 237 -19.20 -1.33 -5.91
CA ASN A 237 -20.65 -1.35 -5.85
C ASN A 237 -21.20 -1.87 -4.52
N ASP A 238 -20.58 -2.89 -3.92
CA ASP A 238 -21.15 -3.66 -2.80
C ASP A 238 -20.14 -3.92 -1.66
N TYR A 239 -19.22 -2.97 -1.44
CA TYR A 239 -18.17 -3.14 -0.46
C TYR A 239 -18.70 -3.19 0.97
N SER A 240 -18.37 -4.27 1.67
CA SER A 240 -18.47 -4.39 3.12
C SER A 240 -17.21 -5.11 3.62
N LEU A 241 -16.83 -4.92 4.89
CA LEU A 241 -15.70 -5.66 5.46
C LEU A 241 -16.01 -7.15 5.66
N GLU A 242 -17.29 -7.51 5.72
CA GLU A 242 -17.77 -8.87 5.98
C GLU A 242 -17.97 -9.69 4.70
N ASN A 243 -18.08 -9.03 3.54
CA ASN A 243 -18.22 -9.62 2.20
C ASN A 243 -16.87 -10.11 1.66
#